data_AF-A0A4Y7TRK9-F1
#
_entry.id   AF-A0A4Y7TRK9-F1
#
_cell.length_a   1.000
_cell.length_b   1.000
_cell.length_c   1.000
_cell.angle_alpha   90.00
_cell.angle_beta   90.00
_cell.angle_gamma   90.00
#
_symmetry.space_group_name_H-M   'P 1'
#
loop_
_entity.id
_entity.type
_entity.pdbx_description
1 polymer ?
#
loop_
_entity_poly.entity_id
_entity_poly.type
_entity_poly.pdbx_seq_one_letter_code
_entity_poly.pdbx_strand_id
1 'polypeptide(L)'
;MSSTEKLRLSSKTTRTFTPVDQSLLDVLQTKANWVWSIERATYTPPLAPEGEQRAFRKTFSYSTTKGKPTKAKFVIAADDYFALYVDGVMVQPADGTHDWTALVVFEVPLPVIKNQTSNSTSMLLGFRVVNRNGWVGLIVAVQVDYESGDSDVFYTGLDESWQGERTFDEGWEQPWYKSDSWARVSIISQRTRSPAESLLKQEVVSVFESLPASAVPGACILSGNTDHNSSIELSVGVFAGIVAGAVLAALAMGVLGTLFLRRRRGREDSWTDSGGVATQAPALMSEPLNLPGEAQSPISITHRSATYADYRPTSAISSHPAQIASSSSAVPQTSYAYPNVELAPPRYTESPAAIGTMTFK
;
A
#
# COMPACT_ATOMS: atom_id res chain seq x y z
N MET A 1 12.05 15.65 18.45
CA MET A 1 11.29 14.40 18.33
C MET A 1 9.85 14.77 18.04
N SER A 2 9.46 14.75 16.77
CA SER A 2 8.05 14.93 16.37
C SER A 2 7.37 13.59 16.58
N SER A 3 6.73 13.43 17.74
CA SER A 3 5.78 12.35 17.92
C SER A 3 4.55 12.74 17.10
N THR A 4 4.54 12.40 15.81
CA THR A 4 3.33 12.27 15.01
C THR A 4 2.54 11.13 15.63
N GLU A 5 1.86 11.42 16.74
CA GLU A 5 0.92 10.53 17.38
C GLU A 5 -0.21 10.35 16.36
N LYS A 6 -0.05 9.30 15.54
CA LYS A 6 -0.86 9.06 14.37
C LYS A 6 -2.26 8.75 14.88
N LEU A 7 -3.22 9.58 14.52
CA LEU A 7 -4.60 9.41 14.96
C LEU A 7 -5.10 8.01 14.60
N ARG A 8 -5.66 7.36 15.61
CA ARG A 8 -6.31 6.06 15.50
C ARG A 8 -7.76 6.20 15.93
N LEU A 9 -8.66 5.56 15.20
CA LEU A 9 -10.07 5.47 15.59
C LEU A 9 -10.17 4.77 16.96
N SER A 10 -10.95 5.35 17.87
CA SER A 10 -10.89 5.07 19.31
C SER A 10 -11.61 3.78 19.74
N SER A 11 -12.51 3.24 18.91
CA SER A 11 -13.38 2.11 19.30
C SER A 11 -13.64 1.22 18.08
N LYS A 12 -13.33 -0.07 18.21
CA LYS A 12 -13.65 -1.11 17.22
C LYS A 12 -14.83 -1.92 17.78
N THR A 13 -16.02 -1.68 17.25
CA THR A 13 -17.20 -2.50 17.56
C THR A 13 -17.36 -3.57 16.50
N THR A 14 -17.92 -4.71 16.87
CA THR A 14 -18.16 -5.84 15.97
C THR A 14 -19.64 -5.92 15.63
N ARG A 15 -20.00 -6.01 14.33
CA ARG A 15 -21.37 -6.31 13.89
C ARG A 15 -21.42 -7.59 13.05
N THR A 16 -22.59 -8.21 12.95
CA THR A 16 -22.81 -9.35 12.07
C THR A 16 -22.68 -8.94 10.61
N PHE A 17 -22.24 -9.90 9.79
CA PHE A 17 -22.23 -9.79 8.34
C PHE A 17 -23.65 -9.54 7.80
N THR A 18 -23.77 -8.66 6.80
CA THR A 18 -25.05 -8.21 6.22
C THR A 18 -25.11 -8.55 4.73
N PRO A 19 -26.32 -8.50 4.10
CA PRO A 19 -26.44 -8.69 2.65
C PRO A 19 -25.60 -7.70 1.81
N VAL A 20 -25.35 -6.49 2.33
CA VAL A 20 -24.49 -5.51 1.67
C VAL A 20 -23.04 -5.97 1.66
N ASP A 21 -22.56 -6.54 2.76
CA ASP A 21 -21.19 -7.08 2.83
C ASP A 21 -21.04 -8.28 1.88
N GLN A 22 -22.10 -9.11 1.76
CA GLN A 22 -22.13 -10.21 0.80
C GLN A 22 -22.07 -9.73 -0.64
N SER A 23 -22.82 -8.68 -0.99
CA SER A 23 -22.76 -8.09 -2.32
C SER A 23 -21.40 -7.49 -2.62
N LEU A 24 -20.74 -6.88 -1.63
CA LEU A 24 -19.41 -6.30 -1.80
C LEU A 24 -18.33 -7.38 -1.94
N LEU A 25 -18.50 -8.50 -1.23
CA LEU A 25 -17.68 -9.69 -1.39
C LEU A 25 -17.81 -10.29 -2.79
N ASP A 26 -19.04 -10.42 -3.32
CA ASP A 26 -19.27 -10.90 -4.69
C ASP A 26 -18.57 -9.99 -5.72
N VAL A 27 -18.66 -8.67 -5.54
CA VAL A 27 -17.92 -7.71 -6.38
C VAL A 27 -16.41 -7.96 -6.29
N LEU A 28 -15.88 -8.14 -5.09
CA LEU A 28 -14.46 -8.45 -4.90
C LEU A 28 -14.09 -9.75 -5.62
N GLN A 29 -14.91 -10.79 -5.53
CA GLN A 29 -14.66 -12.13 -6.05
C GLN A 29 -14.84 -12.30 -7.56
N THR A 30 -15.61 -11.42 -8.19
CA THR A 30 -15.97 -11.56 -9.61
C THR A 30 -15.45 -10.43 -10.50
N LYS A 31 -15.16 -9.25 -9.92
CA LYS A 31 -14.82 -8.05 -10.69
C LYS A 31 -13.48 -7.43 -10.30
N ALA A 32 -13.09 -7.50 -9.03
CA ALA A 32 -11.85 -6.88 -8.57
C ALA A 32 -10.63 -7.65 -9.06
N ASN A 33 -9.52 -6.93 -9.27
CA ASN A 33 -8.23 -7.51 -9.61
C ASN A 33 -7.22 -7.19 -8.53
N TRP A 34 -6.21 -8.05 -8.39
CA TRP A 34 -5.06 -7.75 -7.55
C TRP A 34 -4.27 -6.60 -8.19
N VAL A 35 -3.73 -5.71 -7.37
CA VAL A 35 -2.84 -4.64 -7.83
C VAL A 35 -1.52 -4.65 -7.08
N TRP A 36 -0.45 -4.26 -7.77
CA TRP A 36 0.87 -4.07 -7.16
C TRP A 36 1.62 -2.90 -7.80
N SER A 37 2.56 -2.29 -7.08
CA SER A 37 3.41 -1.24 -7.65
C SER A 37 4.31 -1.81 -8.75
N ILE A 38 4.48 -1.09 -9.85
CA ILE A 38 5.45 -1.46 -10.87
C ILE A 38 6.86 -1.10 -10.38
N GLU A 39 7.74 -2.09 -10.37
CA GLU A 39 9.14 -1.93 -10.01
C GLU A 39 10.02 -1.92 -11.26
N ARG A 40 11.29 -1.51 -11.12
CA ARG A 40 12.26 -1.61 -12.24
C ARG A 40 12.41 -3.08 -12.68
N ALA A 41 12.80 -3.25 -13.94
CA ALA A 41 12.63 -4.43 -14.82
C ALA A 41 12.98 -5.84 -14.30
N THR A 42 13.52 -6.01 -13.09
CA THR A 42 13.96 -7.31 -12.58
C THR A 42 12.84 -8.17 -12.00
N TYR A 43 11.67 -7.60 -11.68
CA TYR A 43 10.54 -8.33 -11.10
C TYR A 43 9.24 -7.97 -11.81
N THR A 44 8.38 -8.97 -12.02
CA THR A 44 7.05 -8.79 -12.61
C THR A 44 6.02 -9.35 -11.63
N PRO A 45 5.04 -8.54 -11.18
CA PRO A 45 3.95 -9.03 -10.35
C PRO A 45 3.26 -10.25 -11.01
N PRO A 46 2.89 -11.28 -10.24
CA PRO A 46 2.64 -11.28 -8.79
C PRO A 46 3.85 -11.59 -7.92
N LEU A 47 5.07 -11.58 -8.45
CA LEU A 47 6.29 -11.82 -7.67
C LEU A 47 7.03 -10.50 -7.39
N ALA A 48 7.49 -10.33 -6.15
CA ALA A 48 8.32 -9.18 -5.73
C ALA A 48 9.27 -9.57 -4.58
N PRO A 49 10.30 -8.75 -4.29
CA PRO A 49 11.22 -9.01 -3.18
C PRO A 49 10.52 -9.12 -1.81
N GLU A 50 10.95 -10.11 -1.03
CA GLU A 50 10.49 -10.36 0.34
C GLU A 50 11.00 -9.32 1.33
N GLY A 51 10.27 -9.14 2.45
CA GLY A 51 10.65 -8.25 3.54
C GLY A 51 10.44 -6.77 3.23
N GLU A 52 9.73 -6.45 2.15
CA GLU A 52 9.52 -5.08 1.71
C GLU A 52 8.05 -4.64 1.80
N GLN A 53 7.83 -3.34 1.70
CA GLN A 53 6.50 -2.74 1.72
C GLN A 53 6.29 -1.82 0.53
N ARG A 54 5.03 -1.63 0.13
CA ARG A 54 4.59 -0.68 -0.89
C ARG A 54 3.47 0.19 -0.34
N ALA A 55 3.46 1.45 -0.75
CA ALA A 55 2.35 2.34 -0.50
C ALA A 55 1.46 2.41 -1.75
N PHE A 56 0.15 2.47 -1.53
CA PHE A 56 -0.85 2.64 -2.57
C PHE A 56 -1.77 3.81 -2.24
N ARG A 57 -2.13 4.59 -3.25
CA ARG A 57 -3.06 5.71 -3.12
C ARG A 57 -4.16 5.62 -4.18
N LYS A 58 -5.39 5.93 -3.76
CA LYS A 58 -6.55 6.10 -4.64
C LYS A 58 -7.41 7.23 -4.11
N THR A 59 -7.60 8.26 -4.93
CA THR A 59 -8.57 9.32 -4.67
C THR A 59 -9.89 8.95 -5.35
N PHE A 60 -10.97 9.01 -4.59
CA PHE A 60 -12.32 8.79 -5.07
C PHE A 60 -13.07 10.11 -5.03
N SER A 61 -13.59 10.55 -6.18
CA SER A 61 -14.38 11.79 -6.26
C SER A 61 -15.86 11.46 -6.12
N TYR A 62 -16.54 12.15 -5.22
CA TYR A 62 -17.97 11.99 -4.97
C TYR A 62 -18.79 12.75 -6.01
N SER A 63 -19.98 12.22 -6.34
CA SER A 63 -20.99 13.03 -7.02
C SER A 63 -21.61 14.02 -6.04
N THR A 64 -21.63 15.30 -6.39
CA THR A 64 -22.32 16.32 -5.59
C THR A 64 -23.85 16.19 -5.62
N THR A 65 -24.40 15.39 -6.54
CA THR A 65 -25.84 15.18 -6.68
C THR A 65 -26.45 14.22 -5.66
N LYS A 66 -25.63 13.37 -5.03
CA LYS A 66 -26.08 12.32 -4.07
C LYS A 66 -26.09 12.80 -2.61
N GLY A 67 -25.73 14.06 -2.36
CA GLY A 67 -25.52 14.58 -1.02
C GLY A 67 -24.17 14.16 -0.44
N LYS A 68 -24.01 14.26 0.88
CA LYS A 68 -22.73 13.94 1.54
C LYS A 68 -22.54 12.43 1.71
N PRO A 69 -21.30 11.92 1.59
CA PRO A 69 -21.00 10.55 1.96
C PRO A 69 -21.16 10.40 3.48
N THR A 70 -21.78 9.30 3.90
CA THR A 70 -22.11 9.02 5.31
C THR A 70 -21.25 7.91 5.89
N LYS A 71 -20.86 6.93 5.06
CA LYS A 71 -19.97 5.83 5.46
C LYS A 71 -19.36 5.12 4.26
N ALA A 72 -18.24 4.45 4.50
CA ALA A 72 -17.59 3.54 3.57
C ALA A 72 -17.49 2.14 4.17
N LYS A 73 -17.91 1.13 3.40
CA LYS A 73 -17.75 -0.29 3.73
C LYS A 73 -16.67 -0.88 2.84
N PHE A 74 -15.83 -1.71 3.43
CA PHE A 74 -14.65 -2.27 2.77
C PHE A 74 -14.65 -3.78 2.89
N VAL A 75 -14.29 -4.47 1.81
CA VAL A 75 -13.80 -5.86 1.84
C VAL A 75 -12.40 -5.83 1.24
N ILE A 76 -11.40 -6.29 1.99
CA ILE A 76 -9.98 -6.17 1.61
C ILE A 76 -9.27 -7.50 1.87
N ALA A 77 -8.37 -7.87 0.96
CA ALA A 77 -7.28 -8.80 1.22
C ALA A 77 -5.96 -8.24 0.68
N ALA A 78 -4.85 -8.71 1.23
CA ALA A 78 -3.52 -8.38 0.77
C ALA A 78 -2.62 -9.60 0.85
N ASP A 79 -1.55 -9.61 0.08
CA ASP A 79 -0.51 -10.65 0.11
C ASP A 79 0.82 -9.95 0.45
N ASP A 80 1.26 -9.95 1.72
CA ASP A 80 0.73 -10.72 2.86
C ASP A 80 -0.26 -9.92 3.73
N TYR A 81 0.05 -8.69 4.14
CA TYR A 81 -0.86 -7.92 5.02
C TYR A 81 -0.75 -6.43 4.77
N PHE A 82 -1.74 -5.68 5.27
CA PHE A 82 -1.87 -4.26 4.98
C PHE A 82 -2.21 -3.44 6.23
N ALA A 83 -1.84 -2.16 6.18
CA ALA A 83 -2.49 -1.10 6.93
C ALA A 83 -3.37 -0.27 5.99
N LEU A 84 -4.52 0.19 6.48
CA LEU A 84 -5.45 1.08 5.75
C LEU A 84 -5.52 2.46 6.42
N TYR A 85 -5.53 3.48 5.58
CA TYR A 85 -5.72 4.87 5.93
C TYR A 85 -6.87 5.46 5.09
N VAL A 86 -7.74 6.23 5.73
CA VAL A 86 -8.82 6.98 5.07
C VAL A 86 -8.66 8.45 5.45
N ASP A 87 -8.46 9.31 4.45
CA ASP A 87 -8.18 10.73 4.63
C ASP A 87 -7.02 11.02 5.62
N GLY A 88 -5.98 10.17 5.60
CA GLY A 88 -4.82 10.27 6.48
C GLY A 88 -4.99 9.66 7.87
N VAL A 89 -6.20 9.24 8.25
CA VAL A 89 -6.48 8.57 9.53
C VAL A 89 -6.26 7.07 9.39
N MET A 90 -5.50 6.47 10.31
CA MET A 90 -5.29 5.02 10.32
C MET A 90 -6.56 4.31 10.80
N VAL A 91 -7.16 3.53 9.92
CA VAL A 91 -8.36 2.73 10.19
C VAL A 91 -7.99 1.33 10.65
N GLN A 92 -7.09 0.68 9.91
CA GLN A 92 -6.61 -0.67 10.21
C GLN A 92 -5.08 -0.63 10.30
N PRO A 93 -4.48 -0.96 11.46
CA PRO A 93 -3.05 -1.14 11.55
C PRO A 93 -2.61 -2.40 10.77
N ALA A 94 -1.34 -2.43 10.38
CA ALA A 94 -0.75 -3.62 9.80
C ALA A 94 -0.78 -4.77 10.81
N ASP A 95 -1.47 -5.85 10.46
CA ASP A 95 -1.59 -7.04 11.28
C ASP A 95 -0.85 -8.19 10.59
N GLY A 96 0.26 -8.61 11.19
CA GLY A 96 1.10 -9.68 10.65
C GLY A 96 0.48 -11.08 10.71
N THR A 97 -0.73 -11.22 11.28
CA THR A 97 -1.51 -12.46 11.30
C THR A 97 -2.51 -12.56 10.14
N HIS A 98 -2.74 -11.45 9.41
CA HIS A 98 -3.53 -11.46 8.18
C HIS A 98 -2.66 -11.95 7.01
N ASP A 99 -3.32 -12.63 6.06
CA ASP A 99 -2.76 -13.07 4.79
C ASP A 99 -3.81 -12.92 3.67
N TRP A 100 -3.45 -13.28 2.44
CA TRP A 100 -4.34 -13.24 1.28
C TRP A 100 -5.56 -14.17 1.41
N THR A 101 -5.54 -15.12 2.34
CA THR A 101 -6.66 -16.04 2.61
C THR A 101 -7.67 -15.44 3.57
N ALA A 102 -7.29 -14.42 4.34
CA ALA A 102 -8.15 -13.76 5.31
C ALA A 102 -8.71 -12.46 4.73
N LEU A 103 -9.98 -12.49 4.34
CA LEU A 103 -10.72 -11.28 3.99
C LEU A 103 -11.08 -10.50 5.27
N VAL A 104 -10.83 -9.20 5.24
CA VAL A 104 -11.18 -8.31 6.35
C VAL A 104 -12.23 -7.31 5.91
N VAL A 105 -13.25 -7.15 6.75
CA VAL A 105 -14.43 -6.33 6.47
C VAL A 105 -14.55 -5.20 7.49
N PHE A 106 -14.70 -3.98 6.99
CA PHE A 106 -14.75 -2.77 7.81
C PHE A 106 -15.92 -1.87 7.41
N GLU A 107 -16.40 -1.10 8.38
CA GLU A 107 -17.31 0.02 8.15
C GLU A 107 -16.73 1.26 8.84
N VAL A 108 -16.49 2.31 8.04
CA VAL A 108 -15.88 3.57 8.47
C VAL A 108 -16.89 4.69 8.26
N PRO A 109 -17.24 5.47 9.30
CA PRO A 109 -18.11 6.62 9.15
C PRO A 109 -17.39 7.73 8.37
N LEU A 110 -18.14 8.43 7.54
CA LEU A 110 -17.66 9.57 6.77
C LEU A 110 -18.42 10.85 7.17
N PRO A 111 -17.74 11.99 7.33
CA PRO A 111 -16.28 12.16 7.30
C PRO A 111 -15.60 11.45 8.48
N VAL A 112 -14.37 10.96 8.27
CA VAL A 112 -13.62 10.23 9.31
C VAL A 112 -13.33 11.13 10.51
N ILE A 113 -13.12 12.42 10.28
CA ILE A 113 -12.93 13.45 11.30
C ILE A 113 -14.18 14.33 11.34
N LYS A 114 -14.84 14.41 12.51
CA LYS A 114 -15.99 15.29 12.72
C LYS A 114 -15.62 16.75 12.43
N ASN A 115 -16.56 17.50 11.88
CA ASN A 115 -16.42 18.92 11.51
C ASN A 115 -15.34 19.23 10.46
N GLN A 116 -14.75 18.22 9.81
CA GLN A 116 -14.01 18.46 8.57
C GLN A 116 -14.99 19.09 7.57
N THR A 117 -14.66 20.29 7.10
CA THR A 117 -15.55 21.11 6.28
C THR A 117 -16.06 20.29 5.10
N SER A 118 -17.39 20.11 5.05
CA SER A 118 -18.10 19.19 4.15
C SER A 118 -18.01 19.51 2.65
N ASN A 119 -17.05 20.34 2.25
CA ASN A 119 -16.80 20.69 0.86
C ASN A 119 -15.72 19.80 0.23
N SER A 120 -15.22 18.78 0.95
CA SER A 120 -14.39 17.77 0.31
C SER A 120 -15.24 16.98 -0.67
N THR A 121 -14.99 17.17 -1.97
CA THR A 121 -15.62 16.39 -3.04
C THR A 121 -14.89 15.07 -3.29
N SER A 122 -13.99 14.67 -2.41
CA SER A 122 -13.26 13.42 -2.53
C SER A 122 -12.91 12.73 -1.21
N MET A 123 -12.68 11.43 -1.31
CA MET A 123 -12.06 10.55 -0.32
C MET A 123 -10.66 10.19 -0.77
N LEU A 124 -9.69 10.16 0.13
CA LEU A 124 -8.40 9.54 -0.11
C LEU A 124 -8.31 8.20 0.61
N LEU A 125 -7.96 7.15 -0.13
CA LEU A 125 -7.56 5.86 0.42
C LEU A 125 -6.04 5.71 0.31
N GLY A 126 -5.41 5.35 1.43
CA GLY A 126 -4.00 4.98 1.51
C GLY A 126 -3.85 3.55 2.02
N PHE A 127 -3.04 2.73 1.36
CA PHE A 127 -2.70 1.39 1.84
C PHE A 127 -1.19 1.25 1.96
N ARG A 128 -0.73 0.62 3.04
CA ARG A 128 0.65 0.15 3.15
C ARG A 128 0.62 -1.37 3.21
N VAL A 129 1.08 -2.02 2.14
CA VAL A 129 1.07 -3.47 2.03
C VAL A 129 2.48 -4.00 2.21
N VAL A 130 2.62 -5.09 2.96
CA VAL A 130 3.90 -5.72 3.28
C VAL A 130 3.96 -7.11 2.66
N ASN A 131 5.03 -7.37 1.91
CA ASN A 131 5.36 -8.65 1.30
C ASN A 131 6.39 -9.38 2.18
N ARG A 132 6.05 -10.57 2.66
CA ARG A 132 6.93 -11.48 3.39
C ARG A 132 7.32 -12.69 2.57
N ASN A 133 6.44 -13.20 1.72
CA ASN A 133 6.58 -14.53 1.12
C ASN A 133 6.74 -14.51 -0.41
N GLY A 134 7.12 -13.37 -0.98
CA GLY A 134 7.51 -13.21 -2.38
C GLY A 134 6.34 -12.99 -3.33
N TRP A 135 5.15 -13.42 -2.94
CA TRP A 135 3.91 -13.15 -3.66
C TRP A 135 3.27 -11.86 -3.17
N VAL A 136 2.67 -11.12 -4.11
CA VAL A 136 2.17 -9.79 -3.82
C VAL A 136 0.82 -9.50 -4.44
N GLY A 137 0.08 -8.66 -3.74
CA GLY A 137 -1.16 -8.10 -4.24
C GLY A 137 -1.91 -7.34 -3.17
N LEU A 138 -2.68 -6.35 -3.62
CA LEU A 138 -3.76 -5.74 -2.89
C LEU A 138 -5.05 -5.94 -3.68
N ILE A 139 -6.12 -6.41 -3.04
CA ILE A 139 -7.45 -6.49 -3.65
C ILE A 139 -8.47 -5.86 -2.72
N VAL A 140 -9.28 -4.95 -3.26
CA VAL A 140 -10.21 -4.14 -2.48
C VAL A 140 -11.51 -3.98 -3.24
N ALA A 141 -12.62 -4.10 -2.53
CA ALA A 141 -13.91 -3.56 -2.94
C ALA A 141 -14.43 -2.63 -1.85
N VAL A 142 -14.95 -1.47 -2.27
CA VAL A 142 -15.47 -0.43 -1.38
C VAL A 142 -16.85 -0.02 -1.84
N GLN A 143 -17.78 0.12 -0.90
CA GLN A 143 -19.05 0.79 -1.09
C GLN A 143 -19.08 2.07 -0.28
N VAL A 144 -19.49 3.18 -0.88
CA VAL A 144 -19.72 4.47 -0.21
C VAL A 144 -21.21 4.76 -0.23
N ASP A 145 -21.80 4.95 0.96
CA ASP A 145 -23.22 5.28 1.13
C ASP A 145 -23.39 6.80 1.29
N TYR A 146 -24.44 7.36 0.69
CA TYR A 146 -24.72 8.80 0.70
C TYR A 146 -26.02 9.16 1.42
N GLU A 147 -26.19 10.44 1.76
CA GLU A 147 -27.41 10.98 2.37
C GLU A 147 -28.67 10.78 1.51
N SER A 148 -28.55 10.72 0.17
CA SER A 148 -29.68 10.41 -0.71
C SER A 148 -30.23 8.98 -0.53
N GLY A 149 -29.46 8.10 0.11
CA GLY A 149 -29.72 6.67 0.18
C GLY A 149 -29.10 5.88 -0.99
N ASP A 150 -28.54 6.55 -1.99
CA ASP A 150 -27.76 5.90 -3.04
C ASP A 150 -26.39 5.45 -2.52
N SER A 151 -25.77 4.52 -3.24
CA SER A 151 -24.40 4.08 -2.98
C SER A 151 -23.57 4.08 -4.28
N ASP A 152 -22.25 4.26 -4.14
CA ASP A 152 -21.28 3.98 -5.19
C ASP A 152 -20.40 2.81 -4.78
N VAL A 153 -20.04 1.97 -5.75
CA VAL A 153 -19.13 0.84 -5.54
C VAL A 153 -17.92 1.02 -6.43
N PHE A 154 -16.73 0.85 -5.86
CA PHE A 154 -15.49 0.80 -6.63
C PHE A 154 -14.58 -0.31 -6.10
N TYR A 155 -13.65 -0.74 -6.94
CA TYR A 155 -12.77 -1.85 -6.63
C TYR A 155 -11.43 -1.72 -7.34
N THR A 156 -10.43 -2.47 -6.89
CA THR A 156 -9.12 -2.52 -7.53
C THR A 156 -9.23 -3.09 -8.94
N GLY A 157 -8.63 -2.40 -9.92
CA GLY A 157 -8.73 -2.77 -11.34
C GLY A 157 -10.02 -2.32 -12.04
N LEU A 158 -10.89 -1.53 -11.39
CA LEU A 158 -12.00 -0.84 -12.07
C LEU A 158 -11.49 0.20 -13.06
N ASP A 159 -10.41 0.89 -12.70
CA ASP A 159 -9.76 1.93 -13.49
C ASP A 159 -8.22 1.88 -13.29
N GLU A 160 -7.50 2.64 -14.10
CA GLU A 160 -6.02 2.74 -14.03
C GLU A 160 -5.55 3.85 -13.09
N SER A 161 -6.42 4.40 -12.24
CA SER A 161 -6.08 5.59 -11.45
C SER A 161 -5.33 5.27 -10.15
N TRP A 162 -5.25 3.98 -9.78
CA TRP A 162 -4.48 3.54 -8.63
C TRP A 162 -3.00 3.82 -8.84
N GLN A 163 -2.38 4.40 -7.81
CA GLN A 163 -0.96 4.72 -7.79
C GLN A 163 -0.26 3.90 -6.72
N GLY A 164 0.96 3.45 -7.01
CA GLY A 164 1.75 2.66 -6.08
C GLY A 164 3.22 3.04 -6.12
N GLU A 165 3.88 3.01 -4.97
CA GLU A 165 5.28 3.41 -4.84
C GLU A 165 6.01 2.54 -3.83
N ARG A 166 7.30 2.28 -4.11
CA ARG A 166 8.19 1.51 -3.25
C ARG A 166 8.78 2.35 -2.14
N THR A 167 9.29 3.52 -2.51
CA THR A 167 9.93 4.45 -1.59
C THR A 167 9.06 5.68 -1.47
N PHE A 168 8.46 5.87 -0.30
CA PHE A 168 7.50 6.94 -0.05
C PHE A 168 7.89 7.73 1.19
N ASP A 169 7.58 9.02 1.19
CA ASP A 169 7.96 9.96 2.27
C ASP A 169 7.03 9.84 3.49
N GLU A 170 7.44 10.43 4.61
CA GLU A 170 6.52 10.62 5.73
C GLU A 170 5.35 11.52 5.34
N GLY A 171 4.14 11.19 5.82
CA GLY A 171 2.92 11.92 5.47
C GLY A 171 2.36 11.54 4.10
N TRP A 172 2.91 10.52 3.42
CA TRP A 172 2.36 10.03 2.15
C TRP A 172 0.90 9.62 2.24
N GLU A 173 0.35 9.29 3.42
CA GLU A 173 -1.07 8.93 3.57
C GLU A 173 -2.01 10.15 3.63
N GLN A 174 -1.47 11.36 3.70
CA GLN A 174 -2.26 12.58 3.95
C GLN A 174 -2.97 13.08 2.67
N PRO A 175 -4.14 13.75 2.80
CA PRO A 175 -4.86 14.33 1.66
C PRO A 175 -4.06 15.39 0.89
N TRP A 176 -3.19 16.14 1.57
CA TRP A 176 -2.36 17.18 0.97
C TRP A 176 -1.12 16.64 0.24
N TYR A 177 -0.79 15.35 0.39
CA TYR A 177 0.38 14.75 -0.26
C TYR A 177 0.15 14.61 -1.77
N LYS A 178 1.11 15.10 -2.57
CA LYS A 178 1.06 15.03 -4.03
C LYS A 178 1.73 13.75 -4.52
N SER A 179 0.92 12.80 -4.98
CA SER A 179 1.40 11.52 -5.53
C SER A 179 1.49 11.51 -7.06
N ASP A 180 1.57 12.68 -7.70
CA ASP A 180 1.59 12.79 -9.17
C ASP A 180 2.80 12.10 -9.82
N SER A 181 3.90 11.95 -9.05
CA SER A 181 5.11 11.24 -9.47
C SER A 181 5.02 9.71 -9.34
N TRP A 182 4.02 9.20 -8.62
CA TRP A 182 3.88 7.77 -8.38
C TRP A 182 3.41 7.06 -9.65
N ALA A 183 4.03 5.92 -9.95
CA ALA A 183 3.63 5.10 -11.07
C ALA A 183 2.20 4.54 -10.87
N ARG A 184 1.52 4.29 -11.98
CA ARG A 184 0.30 3.48 -11.96
C ARG A 184 0.64 2.05 -11.52
N VAL A 185 -0.30 1.43 -10.84
CA VAL A 185 -0.16 0.03 -10.41
C VAL A 185 -0.25 -0.93 -11.61
N SER A 186 0.41 -2.07 -11.50
CA SER A 186 0.16 -3.22 -12.36
C SER A 186 -1.12 -3.93 -11.91
N ILE A 187 -1.95 -4.30 -12.87
CA ILE A 187 -3.16 -5.11 -12.63
C ILE A 187 -2.80 -6.58 -12.84
N ILE A 188 -3.03 -7.37 -11.80
CA ILE A 188 -2.82 -8.81 -11.76
C ILE A 188 -4.21 -9.45 -11.74
N SER A 189 -4.45 -10.39 -12.66
CA SER A 189 -5.75 -11.07 -12.72
C SER A 189 -6.08 -11.72 -11.39
N GLN A 190 -7.32 -11.54 -10.93
CA GLN A 190 -7.84 -12.23 -9.75
C GLN A 190 -7.60 -13.74 -9.75
N ARG A 191 -7.68 -14.37 -10.94
CA ARG A 191 -7.49 -15.82 -11.10
C ARG A 191 -6.09 -16.29 -10.71
N THR A 192 -5.12 -15.38 -10.68
CA THR A 192 -3.74 -15.66 -10.23
C THR A 192 -3.73 -16.15 -8.79
N ARG A 193 -4.61 -15.58 -7.95
CA ARG A 193 -4.72 -15.95 -6.54
C ARG A 193 -6.12 -15.64 -6.03
N SER A 194 -7.05 -16.61 -6.09
CA SER A 194 -8.42 -16.33 -5.64
C SER A 194 -8.47 -16.16 -4.12
N PRO A 195 -9.01 -15.05 -3.57
CA PRO A 195 -9.30 -14.96 -2.14
C PRO A 195 -10.30 -16.09 -1.80
N ALA A 196 -9.91 -17.03 -0.95
CA ALA A 196 -10.73 -18.21 -0.67
C ALA A 196 -12.06 -17.81 0.01
N GLU A 197 -13.19 -18.24 -0.55
CA GLU A 197 -14.53 -18.07 0.08
C GLU A 197 -14.60 -18.69 1.47
N SER A 198 -13.90 -19.82 1.68
CA SER A 198 -13.95 -20.61 2.90
C SER A 198 -13.33 -19.94 4.13
N LEU A 199 -12.85 -18.70 4.02
CA LEU A 199 -12.06 -18.02 5.04
C LEU A 199 -12.45 -16.53 5.21
N LEU A 200 -13.74 -16.20 5.06
CA LEU A 200 -14.35 -15.20 5.94
C LEU A 200 -14.19 -15.70 7.39
N LYS A 201 -12.97 -15.64 7.96
CA LYS A 201 -12.70 -15.97 9.37
C LYS A 201 -13.48 -15.04 10.31
N GLN A 202 -14.04 -13.97 9.76
CA GLN A 202 -14.85 -13.00 10.46
C GLN A 202 -16.22 -12.89 9.79
N GLU A 203 -17.23 -13.52 10.39
CA GLU A 203 -18.64 -13.07 10.31
C GLU A 203 -18.85 -11.71 11.01
N VAL A 204 -17.75 -11.03 11.31
CA VAL A 204 -17.63 -9.91 12.21
C VAL A 204 -17.06 -8.74 11.45
N VAL A 205 -17.91 -7.77 11.16
CA VAL A 205 -17.50 -6.51 10.54
C VAL A 205 -17.03 -5.56 11.64
N SER A 206 -15.87 -4.95 11.40
CA SER A 206 -15.29 -3.96 12.29
C SER A 206 -15.90 -2.59 12.00
N VAL A 207 -16.69 -2.05 12.93
CA VAL A 207 -17.32 -0.74 12.82
C VAL A 207 -16.55 0.26 13.67
N PHE A 208 -16.18 1.38 13.06
CA PHE A 208 -15.47 2.46 13.75
C PHE A 208 -16.38 3.64 14.07
N GLU A 209 -15.99 4.41 15.07
CA GLU A 209 -16.61 5.71 15.38
C GLU A 209 -15.73 6.84 14.84
N SER A 210 -16.34 7.85 14.22
CA SER A 210 -15.63 9.02 13.69
C SER A 210 -14.85 9.73 14.80
N LEU A 211 -13.67 10.23 14.46
CA LEU A 211 -12.83 10.97 15.39
C LEU A 211 -13.46 12.33 15.76
N PRO A 212 -13.31 12.79 17.02
CA PRO A 212 -13.71 14.14 17.37
C PRO A 212 -12.88 15.17 16.58
N ALA A 213 -13.46 16.34 16.33
CA ALA A 213 -12.79 17.42 15.59
C ALA A 213 -11.45 17.85 16.21
N SER A 214 -11.29 17.68 17.52
CA SER A 214 -10.05 17.97 18.26
C SER A 214 -8.89 17.04 17.92
N ALA A 215 -9.14 15.95 17.19
CA ALA A 215 -8.12 14.98 16.84
C ALA A 215 -7.16 15.51 15.77
N VAL A 216 -7.60 16.40 14.85
CA VAL A 216 -6.83 16.78 13.64
C VAL A 216 -5.39 17.22 13.98
N PRO A 217 -4.34 16.45 13.61
CA PRO A 217 -2.97 16.79 13.91
C PRO A 217 -2.55 17.88 12.92
N GLY A 218 -2.17 19.05 13.43
CA GLY A 218 -1.73 20.16 12.58
C GLY A 218 -2.83 21.15 12.18
N ALA A 219 -4.03 21.06 12.75
CA ALA A 219 -4.89 22.23 12.82
C ALA A 219 -4.29 23.21 13.85
N CYS A 220 -3.30 24.00 13.41
CA CYS A 220 -2.92 25.20 14.12
C CYS A 220 -4.16 26.09 14.13
N ILE A 221 -4.94 26.06 15.22
CA ILE A 221 -6.05 26.99 15.42
C ILE A 221 -5.39 28.36 15.57
N LEU A 222 -5.24 29.06 14.45
CA LEU A 222 -5.06 30.51 14.41
C LEU A 222 -6.37 31.07 14.97
N SER A 223 -6.41 31.22 16.30
CA SER A 223 -7.47 31.97 16.97
C SER A 223 -7.42 33.37 16.40
N GLY A 224 -8.32 33.65 15.47
CA GLY A 224 -8.43 34.92 14.76
C GLY A 224 -8.84 36.01 15.73
N ASN A 225 -7.85 36.60 16.40
CA ASN A 225 -7.93 37.98 16.80
C ASN A 225 -7.03 38.73 15.82
N THR A 226 -7.67 39.44 14.89
CA THR A 226 -7.04 40.41 14.01
C THR A 226 -6.38 41.47 14.86
N ASP A 227 -5.09 41.33 15.15
CA ASP A 227 -4.10 42.40 15.23
C ASP A 227 -2.70 41.85 15.59
N HIS A 228 -1.78 41.99 14.63
CA HIS A 228 -0.31 41.92 14.72
C HIS A 228 0.41 40.67 15.28
N ASN A 229 1.35 40.15 14.46
CA ASN A 229 2.38 39.15 14.79
C ASN A 229 1.86 37.78 15.24
N SER A 230 1.61 36.90 14.28
CA SER A 230 1.31 35.49 14.54
C SER A 230 2.53 34.76 15.11
N SER A 231 2.64 34.75 16.44
CA SER A 231 3.48 33.83 17.19
C SER A 231 2.93 32.42 17.07
N ILE A 232 3.77 31.48 16.64
CA ILE A 232 3.48 30.05 16.72
C ILE A 232 3.49 29.69 18.22
N GLU A 233 2.31 29.56 18.83
CA GLU A 233 2.20 29.07 20.21
C GLU A 233 2.39 27.56 20.24
N LEU A 234 3.66 27.14 20.32
CA LEU A 234 3.98 25.80 20.79
C LEU A 234 3.67 25.75 22.29
N SER A 235 2.93 24.73 22.74
CA SER A 235 2.76 24.47 24.18
C SER A 235 4.12 24.57 24.88
N VAL A 236 4.18 25.37 25.96
CA VAL A 236 5.43 25.70 26.67
C VAL A 236 6.21 24.43 27.04
N GLY A 237 5.52 23.33 27.34
CA GLY A 237 6.14 22.03 27.61
C GLY A 237 6.80 21.38 26.40
N VAL A 238 6.19 21.48 25.22
CA VAL A 238 6.73 20.91 23.96
C VAL A 238 7.95 21.71 23.50
N PHE A 239 7.89 23.04 23.57
CA PHE A 239 9.03 23.89 23.22
C PHE A 239 10.21 23.67 24.17
N ALA A 240 9.96 23.63 25.48
CA ALA A 240 10.99 23.33 26.47
C ALA A 240 11.65 21.96 26.23
N GLY A 241 10.85 20.94 25.87
CA GLY A 241 11.34 19.61 25.54
C GLY A 241 12.23 19.58 24.28
N ILE A 242 11.85 20.31 23.23
CA ILE A 242 12.65 20.40 21.99
C ILE A 242 13.98 21.10 22.25
N VAL A 243 13.97 22.23 22.98
CA VAL A 243 15.19 22.98 23.30
C VAL A 243 16.11 22.14 24.19
N ALA A 244 15.58 21.53 25.26
CA ALA A 244 16.37 20.68 26.14
C ALA A 244 16.95 19.46 25.40
N GLY A 245 16.16 18.82 24.54
CA GLY A 245 16.60 17.67 23.74
C GLY A 245 17.69 18.03 22.72
N ALA A 246 17.56 19.16 22.04
CA ALA A 246 18.58 19.64 21.09
C ALA A 246 19.90 19.97 21.77
N VAL A 247 19.87 20.59 22.95
CA VAL A 247 21.06 20.90 23.75
C VAL A 247 21.77 19.63 24.22
N LEU A 248 21.03 18.64 24.73
CA LEU A 248 21.60 17.36 25.15
C LEU A 248 22.22 16.58 23.99
N ALA A 249 21.57 16.58 22.81
CA ALA A 249 22.11 15.95 21.62
C ALA A 249 23.42 16.61 21.15
N ALA A 250 23.48 17.95 21.17
CA ALA A 250 24.69 18.70 20.82
C ALA A 250 25.84 18.42 21.80
N LEU A 251 25.56 18.34 23.11
CA LEU A 251 26.55 17.98 24.13
C LEU A 251 27.08 16.55 23.94
N ALA A 252 26.19 15.59 23.68
CA ALA A 252 26.58 14.20 23.42
C ALA A 252 27.50 14.10 22.19
N MET A 253 27.16 14.80 21.10
CA MET A 253 27.98 14.88 19.89
C MET A 253 29.35 15.54 20.16
N GLY A 254 29.40 16.59 20.99
CA GLY A 254 30.65 17.23 21.40
C GLY A 254 31.56 16.32 22.23
N VAL A 255 30.99 15.56 23.18
CA VAL A 255 31.74 14.58 23.98
C VAL A 255 32.27 13.43 23.11
N LEU A 256 31.46 12.91 22.19
CA LEU A 256 31.91 11.88 21.25
C LEU A 256 33.03 12.40 20.33
N GLY A 257 32.88 13.60 19.79
CA GLY A 257 33.91 14.23 18.94
C GLY A 257 35.24 14.45 19.66
N THR A 258 35.20 14.93 20.91
CA THR A 258 36.41 15.12 21.73
C THR A 258 37.09 13.80 22.10
N LEU A 259 36.34 12.73 22.39
CA LEU A 259 36.89 11.39 22.61
C LEU A 259 37.59 10.83 21.35
N PHE A 260 37.00 11.03 20.17
CA PHE A 260 37.62 10.62 18.90
C PHE A 260 38.92 11.39 18.61
N LEU A 261 38.93 12.71 18.83
CA LEU A 261 40.14 13.51 18.65
C LEU A 261 41.24 13.13 19.66
N ARG A 262 40.88 12.80 20.91
CA ARG A 262 41.85 12.36 21.93
C ARG A 262 42.44 10.99 21.61
N ARG A 263 41.65 10.05 21.08
CA ARG A 263 42.16 8.75 20.61
C ARG A 263 43.10 8.88 19.41
N ARG A 264 42.86 9.84 18.51
CA ARG A 264 43.72 10.04 17.33
C ARG A 264 45.11 10.56 17.68
N ARG A 265 45.25 11.39 18.73
CA ARG A 265 46.57 11.91 19.17
C ARG A 265 47.43 10.90 19.93
N GLY A 266 46.88 9.79 20.41
CA GLY A 266 47.63 8.77 21.16
C GLY A 266 48.38 7.75 20.31
N ARG A 267 48.46 7.93 18.98
CA ARG A 267 48.99 6.91 18.06
C ARG A 267 50.21 7.37 17.24
N GLU A 268 50.89 8.44 17.64
CA GLU A 268 52.08 8.94 16.92
C GLU A 268 53.42 8.69 17.61
N ASP A 269 53.48 8.20 18.86
CA ASP A 269 54.75 7.99 19.57
C ASP A 269 55.06 6.51 19.82
N SER A 270 55.31 5.73 18.76
CA SER A 270 56.07 4.47 18.85
C SER A 270 56.45 3.96 17.46
N TRP A 271 57.42 4.61 16.82
CA TRP A 271 58.20 4.01 15.74
C TRP A 271 59.68 4.25 16.00
N THR A 272 60.19 3.52 17.00
CA THR A 272 61.63 3.28 17.15
C THR A 272 62.06 2.28 16.09
N ASP A 273 62.72 2.83 15.07
CA ASP A 273 64.04 2.41 14.59
C ASP A 273 64.38 0.91 14.66
N SER A 274 64.35 0.27 13.49
CA SER A 274 65.17 -0.91 13.20
C SER A 274 65.51 -0.95 11.72
N GLY A 275 66.65 -0.34 11.40
CA GLY A 275 67.69 -0.76 10.45
C GLY A 275 67.32 -1.66 9.27
N GLY A 276 67.45 -1.09 8.07
CA GLY A 276 68.30 -1.57 6.98
C GLY A 276 68.01 -2.92 6.32
N VAL A 277 67.75 -2.91 5.00
CA VAL A 277 68.62 -3.51 3.96
C VAL A 277 68.15 -3.00 2.59
N ALA A 278 69.11 -2.52 1.79
CA ALA A 278 68.95 -2.02 0.45
C ALA A 278 68.96 -3.14 -0.60
N THR A 279 68.16 -3.02 -1.66
CA THR A 279 68.39 -3.55 -3.02
C THR A 279 67.37 -2.89 -3.96
N GLN A 280 67.79 -1.91 -4.77
CA GLN A 280 68.17 -2.01 -6.19
C GLN A 280 66.99 -1.99 -7.19
N ALA A 281 66.91 -0.88 -7.95
CA ALA A 281 66.16 -0.72 -9.20
C ALA A 281 66.88 -1.46 -10.36
N PRO A 282 66.27 -1.59 -11.57
CA PRO A 282 66.48 -0.52 -12.57
C PRO A 282 65.39 -0.32 -13.66
N ALA A 283 65.58 0.82 -14.37
CA ALA A 283 65.29 1.15 -15.79
C ALA A 283 63.83 1.30 -16.26
N LEU A 284 63.34 2.50 -16.61
CA LEU A 284 63.60 3.31 -17.82
C LEU A 284 63.32 2.61 -19.15
N MET A 285 62.21 3.00 -19.80
CA MET A 285 62.21 3.22 -21.25
C MET A 285 61.16 4.27 -21.63
N SER A 286 61.57 5.15 -22.55
CA SER A 286 60.98 6.43 -22.92
C SER A 286 60.53 6.43 -24.38
N GLU A 287 59.36 7.04 -24.65
CA GLU A 287 58.96 7.85 -25.85
C GLU A 287 58.98 7.21 -27.27
N PRO A 288 58.45 7.86 -28.36
CA PRO A 288 57.60 9.09 -28.48
C PRO A 288 56.40 9.02 -29.48
N LEU A 289 55.72 10.19 -29.57
CA LEU A 289 54.69 10.76 -30.47
C LEU A 289 54.48 10.23 -31.92
N ASN A 290 53.22 10.30 -32.41
CA ASN A 290 52.78 11.19 -33.52
C ASN A 290 51.25 11.24 -33.77
N LEU A 291 50.74 12.44 -34.11
CA LEU A 291 49.38 12.89 -34.51
C LEU A 291 49.05 12.53 -36.01
N PRO A 292 48.04 13.14 -36.69
CA PRO A 292 46.57 13.12 -36.53
C PRO A 292 45.85 12.65 -37.83
N GLY A 293 44.53 12.39 -37.80
CA GLY A 293 43.80 12.08 -39.04
C GLY A 293 42.28 11.89 -38.87
N GLU A 294 41.55 12.86 -39.38
CA GLU A 294 40.10 13.02 -39.46
C GLU A 294 39.43 12.11 -40.52
N ALA A 295 38.16 11.71 -40.30
CA ALA A 295 37.02 11.80 -41.24
C ALA A 295 35.93 10.74 -40.98
N GLN A 296 34.69 11.19 -41.14
CA GLN A 296 33.40 10.56 -40.85
C GLN A 296 33.02 9.43 -41.83
N SER A 297 32.22 8.46 -41.37
CA SER A 297 30.87 8.14 -41.94
C SER A 297 30.25 6.85 -41.36
N PRO A 298 28.92 6.68 -41.42
CA PRO A 298 28.15 5.78 -40.56
C PRO A 298 27.85 4.44 -41.25
N ILE A 299 27.84 3.34 -40.48
CA ILE A 299 27.33 2.06 -40.97
C ILE A 299 26.41 1.43 -39.91
N SER A 300 25.17 1.27 -40.34
CA SER A 300 24.08 0.41 -39.89
C SER A 300 24.45 -0.71 -38.91
N ILE A 301 23.82 -0.72 -37.74
CA ILE A 301 23.81 -1.88 -36.85
C ILE A 301 22.57 -2.73 -37.17
N THR A 302 22.84 -3.81 -37.87
CA THR A 302 21.97 -4.95 -38.12
C THR A 302 21.74 -5.73 -36.82
N HIS A 303 20.51 -6.22 -36.65
CA HIS A 303 20.06 -7.21 -35.68
C HIS A 303 21.10 -8.30 -35.39
N ARG A 304 21.36 -8.56 -34.10
CA ARG A 304 22.05 -9.78 -33.65
C ARG A 304 21.21 -10.47 -32.58
N SER A 305 20.59 -11.57 -32.97
CA SER A 305 20.06 -12.61 -32.09
C SER A 305 21.18 -13.15 -31.20
N ALA A 306 20.91 -13.24 -29.90
CA ALA A 306 21.69 -14.04 -28.98
C ALA A 306 20.82 -15.21 -28.52
N THR A 307 21.12 -16.39 -29.06
CA THR A 307 20.83 -17.68 -28.47
C THR A 307 21.65 -17.81 -27.18
N TYR A 308 20.98 -18.10 -26.06
CA TYR A 308 21.65 -18.51 -24.83
C TYR A 308 21.24 -19.92 -24.45
N ALA A 309 22.23 -20.62 -23.92
CA ALA A 309 22.34 -22.05 -23.84
C ALA A 309 21.48 -22.68 -22.75
N ASP A 310 21.13 -23.94 -23.04
CA ASP A 310 20.78 -25.03 -22.13
C ASP A 310 21.31 -24.83 -20.69
N TYR A 311 20.38 -24.82 -19.74
CA TYR A 311 20.64 -25.22 -18.37
C TYR A 311 19.62 -26.28 -17.95
N ARG A 312 20.15 -27.48 -17.74
CA ARG A 312 19.46 -28.69 -17.30
C ARG A 312 19.56 -28.76 -15.77
N PRO A 313 18.46 -28.88 -15.00
CA PRO A 313 18.56 -29.27 -13.60
C PRO A 313 18.43 -30.78 -13.44
N THR A 314 19.35 -31.30 -12.64
CA THR A 314 19.53 -32.69 -12.25
C THR A 314 18.40 -33.19 -11.35
N SER A 315 18.08 -34.47 -11.53
CA SER A 315 17.06 -35.27 -10.85
C SER A 315 17.14 -35.24 -9.32
N ALA A 316 16.00 -35.05 -8.66
CA ALA A 316 15.83 -35.40 -7.25
C ALA A 316 15.24 -36.81 -7.14
N ILE A 317 15.93 -37.63 -6.34
CA ILE A 317 15.67 -39.04 -6.08
C ILE A 317 14.43 -39.20 -5.21
N SER A 318 13.51 -40.02 -5.71
CA SER A 318 12.35 -40.59 -5.02
C SER A 318 12.80 -41.62 -3.99
N SER A 319 12.25 -41.55 -2.77
CA SER A 319 12.21 -42.70 -1.86
C SER A 319 10.85 -42.76 -1.15
N HIS A 320 10.27 -43.96 -1.20
CA HIS A 320 8.98 -44.38 -0.68
C HIS A 320 8.74 -44.05 0.81
N PRO A 321 7.47 -44.10 1.22
CA PRO A 321 7.13 -45.09 2.23
C PRO A 321 5.96 -46.01 1.86
N ALA A 322 5.96 -47.15 2.53
CA ALA A 322 5.22 -48.36 2.28
C ALA A 322 3.70 -48.24 2.43
N GLN A 323 3.00 -49.02 1.62
CA GLN A 323 1.60 -49.41 1.81
C GLN A 323 1.45 -50.28 3.05
N ILE A 324 0.49 -49.94 3.92
CA ILE A 324 -0.25 -50.92 4.73
C ILE A 324 -1.73 -50.66 4.51
N ALA A 325 -2.45 -51.76 4.31
CA ALA A 325 -3.81 -51.85 3.83
C ALA A 325 -4.87 -51.70 4.94
N SER A 326 -6.10 -51.44 4.45
CA SER A 326 -7.40 -51.88 4.99
C SER A 326 -8.06 -51.05 6.09
N SER A 327 -9.15 -50.37 5.74
CA SER A 327 -10.50 -50.91 6.03
C SER A 327 -11.59 -50.05 5.38
N SER A 328 -12.46 -50.74 4.65
CA SER A 328 -13.69 -50.26 4.01
C SER A 328 -14.71 -49.71 5.01
N SER A 329 -15.39 -48.63 4.64
CA SER A 329 -16.78 -48.38 5.05
C SER A 329 -17.46 -47.58 3.94
N ALA A 330 -18.39 -48.25 3.26
CA ALA A 330 -19.21 -47.73 2.20
C ALA A 330 -20.30 -46.81 2.75
N VAL A 331 -20.52 -45.65 2.12
CA VAL A 331 -21.71 -44.81 2.27
C VAL A 331 -22.07 -44.28 0.86
N PRO A 332 -23.36 -44.26 0.48
CA PRO A 332 -23.75 -44.29 -0.93
C PRO A 332 -23.73 -42.92 -1.60
N GLN A 333 -23.26 -42.90 -2.85
CA GLN A 333 -23.42 -41.77 -3.77
C GLN A 333 -24.87 -41.72 -4.26
N THR A 334 -25.62 -40.71 -3.84
CA THR A 334 -26.85 -40.30 -4.52
C THR A 334 -26.49 -39.39 -5.69
N SER A 335 -26.63 -39.91 -6.90
CA SER A 335 -26.54 -39.16 -8.15
C SER A 335 -27.76 -38.24 -8.30
N TYR A 336 -27.57 -36.93 -8.22
CA TYR A 336 -28.55 -35.96 -8.69
C TYR A 336 -28.23 -35.60 -10.14
N ALA A 337 -29.07 -36.08 -11.04
CA ALA A 337 -29.13 -35.65 -12.42
C ALA A 337 -29.68 -34.21 -12.49
N TYR A 338 -28.91 -33.30 -13.04
CA TYR A 338 -29.39 -31.96 -13.43
C TYR A 338 -30.16 -32.08 -14.75
N PRO A 339 -31.42 -31.61 -14.84
CA PRO A 339 -32.05 -31.39 -16.13
C PRO A 339 -31.50 -30.09 -16.76
N ASN A 340 -31.12 -30.18 -18.04
CA ASN A 340 -30.86 -29.02 -18.90
C ASN A 340 -32.10 -28.13 -18.92
N VAL A 341 -32.00 -26.92 -18.36
CA VAL A 341 -33.00 -25.87 -18.53
C VAL A 341 -32.49 -24.93 -19.62
N GLU A 342 -33.14 -25.04 -20.77
CA GLU A 342 -33.03 -24.14 -21.91
C GLU A 342 -33.66 -22.78 -21.53
N LEU A 343 -32.82 -21.77 -21.34
CA LEU A 343 -33.25 -20.41 -21.00
C LEU A 343 -33.69 -19.68 -22.28
N ALA A 344 -35.00 -19.49 -22.43
CA ALA A 344 -35.56 -18.56 -23.40
C ALA A 344 -35.22 -17.10 -23.02
N PRO A 345 -35.00 -16.20 -23.99
CA PRO A 345 -34.68 -14.80 -23.70
C PRO A 345 -35.86 -14.04 -23.07
N PRO A 346 -35.59 -13.04 -22.21
CA PRO A 346 -36.64 -12.28 -21.54
C PRO A 346 -37.45 -11.43 -22.52
N ARG A 347 -38.78 -11.50 -22.40
CA ARG A 347 -39.71 -10.55 -23.02
C ARG A 347 -39.83 -9.33 -22.10
N TYR A 348 -39.56 -8.15 -22.65
CA TYR A 348 -39.86 -6.88 -22.01
C TYR A 348 -41.32 -6.51 -22.28
N THR A 349 -42.13 -6.40 -21.23
CA THR A 349 -43.44 -5.73 -21.28
C THR A 349 -43.24 -4.28 -20.86
N GLU A 350 -43.40 -3.37 -21.83
CA GLU A 350 -43.51 -1.93 -21.57
C GLU A 350 -44.78 -1.65 -20.78
N SER A 351 -44.64 -1.06 -19.60
CA SER A 351 -45.76 -0.54 -18.82
C SER A 351 -45.93 0.96 -19.12
N PRO A 352 -47.11 1.43 -19.53
CA PRO A 352 -47.31 2.83 -19.88
C PRO A 352 -47.27 3.74 -18.64
N ALA A 353 -46.50 4.82 -18.74
CA ALA A 353 -46.39 5.86 -17.72
C ALA A 353 -47.70 6.66 -17.61
N ALA A 354 -48.21 6.80 -16.39
CA ALA A 354 -49.34 7.66 -16.07
C ALA A 354 -48.92 9.14 -16.08
N ILE A 355 -49.59 9.93 -16.93
CA ILE A 355 -49.46 11.38 -17.00
C ILE A 355 -50.27 11.98 -15.85
N GLY A 356 -49.58 12.52 -14.84
CA GLY A 356 -50.19 13.27 -13.75
C GLY A 356 -50.29 14.76 -14.09
N THR A 357 -51.52 15.24 -14.32
CA THR A 357 -51.84 16.65 -14.56
C THR A 357 -51.74 17.45 -13.25
N MET A 358 -50.76 18.36 -13.13
CA MET A 358 -50.72 19.36 -12.05
C MET A 358 -51.67 20.51 -12.38
N THR A 359 -52.62 20.79 -11.48
CA THR A 359 -53.44 22.00 -11.47
C THR A 359 -52.87 22.97 -10.46
N PHE A 360 -52.49 24.17 -10.90
CA PHE A 360 -52.13 25.28 -10.00
C PHE A 360 -53.40 25.95 -9.45
N LYS A 361 -53.38 26.26 -8.16
CA LYS A 361 -54.27 27.23 -7.51
C LYS A 361 -53.41 28.33 -6.88
#